data_AF-A0A3D3DBG9-F1
#
_entry.id   AF-A0A3D3DBG9-F1
#
_cell.length_a   1.000
_cell.length_b   1.000
_cell.length_c   1.000
_cell.angle_alpha   90.00
_cell.angle_beta   90.00
_cell.angle_gamma   90.00
#
_symmetry.space_group_name_H-M   'P 1'
#
loop_
_entity.id
_entity.type
_entity.pdbx_description
1 polymer ?
#
loop_
_entity_poly.entity_id
_entity_poly.type
_entity_poly.pdbx_seq_one_letter_code
_entity_poly.pdbx_strand_id
1 'polypeptide(L)'
;MRKLFYSKLICISVMFFFIFTVVLAQSGLKMEDPLYQQGKILGRNFNVIYQYFSEEENGKMVFNRGYLYEKVYSDKNKYISEYELLKKGLVKEYGKPILDKQEWKDDGYKGMKALWGHAVSKGKLTFLSTWKTENLDIELSLYGKDYRIYLEIHTKTKE
;
A
#
# COMPACT_ATOMS: atom_id res chain seq x y z
N MET A 1 26.22 -40.01 -31.29
CA MET A 1 24.92 -39.33 -31.44
C MET A 1 24.15 -39.11 -30.12
N ARG A 2 24.81 -38.90 -28.96
CA ARG A 2 24.11 -38.67 -27.66
C ARG A 2 24.23 -37.24 -27.10
N LYS A 3 25.20 -36.43 -27.56
CA LYS A 3 25.41 -35.05 -27.07
C LYS A 3 24.43 -34.03 -27.64
N LEU A 4 23.83 -34.29 -28.81
CA LEU A 4 22.89 -33.36 -29.47
C LEU A 4 21.47 -33.40 -28.89
N PHE A 5 21.08 -34.48 -28.20
CA PHE A 5 19.75 -34.58 -27.57
C PHE A 5 19.66 -33.82 -26.25
N TYR A 6 20.72 -33.85 -25.42
CA TYR A 6 20.76 -33.10 -24.15
C TYR A 6 20.75 -31.59 -24.35
N SER A 7 21.42 -31.07 -25.39
CA SER A 7 21.41 -29.64 -25.71
C SER A 7 20.01 -29.14 -26.09
N LYS A 8 19.22 -29.94 -26.83
CA LYS A 8 17.84 -29.59 -27.16
C LYS A 8 16.91 -29.63 -25.93
N LEU A 9 17.06 -30.61 -25.04
CA LEU A 9 16.28 -30.72 -23.79
C LEU A 9 16.60 -29.59 -22.80
N ILE A 10 17.87 -29.18 -22.70
CA ILE A 10 18.29 -28.05 -21.86
C ILE A 10 17.74 -26.73 -22.43
N CYS A 11 17.79 -26.52 -23.75
CA CYS A 11 17.18 -25.34 -24.37
C CYS A 11 15.65 -25.28 -24.17
N ILE A 12 14.95 -26.42 -24.23
CA ILE A 12 13.49 -26.46 -24.00
C ILE A 12 13.15 -26.14 -22.54
N SER A 13 13.91 -26.65 -21.57
CA SER A 13 13.69 -26.35 -20.14
C SER A 13 14.01 -24.89 -19.78
N VAL A 14 15.09 -24.33 -20.34
CA VAL A 14 15.46 -22.92 -20.14
C VAL A 14 14.47 -21.99 -20.85
N MET A 15 13.96 -22.36 -22.03
CA MET A 15 12.90 -21.60 -22.71
C MET A 15 11.56 -21.68 -21.96
N PHE A 16 11.21 -22.81 -21.35
CA PHE A 16 10.01 -22.89 -20.50
C PHE A 16 10.14 -22.03 -19.24
N PHE A 17 11.32 -22.00 -18.62
CA PHE A 17 11.58 -21.14 -17.46
C PHE A 17 11.57 -19.64 -17.83
N PHE A 18 12.08 -19.28 -19.02
CA PHE A 18 12.02 -17.90 -19.52
C PHE A 18 10.62 -17.49 -19.99
N ILE A 19 9.85 -18.41 -20.56
CA ILE A 19 8.44 -18.16 -20.87
C ILE A 19 7.65 -18.03 -19.57
N PHE A 20 7.93 -18.81 -18.52
CA PHE A 20 7.23 -18.68 -17.24
C PHE A 20 7.57 -17.36 -16.52
N THR A 21 8.81 -16.87 -16.58
CA THR A 21 9.16 -15.56 -16.01
C THR A 21 8.64 -14.39 -16.84
N VAL A 22 8.66 -14.48 -18.17
CA VAL A 22 8.08 -13.43 -19.04
C VAL A 22 6.55 -13.46 -18.98
N VAL A 23 5.93 -14.64 -18.86
CA VAL A 23 4.50 -14.77 -18.58
C VAL A 23 4.20 -14.30 -17.15
N LEU A 24 5.05 -14.45 -16.14
CA LEU A 24 4.87 -13.81 -14.82
C LEU A 24 5.14 -12.30 -14.82
N ALA A 25 5.90 -11.79 -15.79
CA ALA A 25 6.12 -10.35 -15.97
C ALA A 25 5.03 -9.69 -16.84
N GLN A 26 4.42 -10.43 -17.78
CA GLN A 26 3.31 -10.01 -18.64
C GLN A 26 1.94 -10.34 -18.06
N SER A 27 1.81 -11.45 -17.34
CA SER A 27 0.82 -11.57 -16.28
C SER A 27 1.31 -10.68 -15.16
N GLY A 28 0.99 -9.39 -15.28
CA GLY A 28 0.52 -8.72 -14.09
C GLY A 28 -0.45 -9.70 -13.46
N LEU A 29 -0.05 -10.31 -12.34
CA LEU A 29 -0.98 -10.97 -11.43
C LEU A 29 -1.95 -9.84 -11.08
N LYS A 30 -2.96 -9.66 -11.94
CA LYS A 30 -4.22 -9.00 -11.65
C LYS A 30 -4.95 -9.94 -10.70
N MET A 31 -4.31 -10.19 -9.56
CA MET A 31 -5.04 -10.39 -8.35
C MET A 31 -5.73 -9.05 -8.14
N GLU A 32 -7.02 -9.04 -8.49
CA GLU A 32 -7.87 -7.89 -8.31
C GLU A 32 -7.63 -7.38 -6.90
N ASP A 33 -7.08 -6.16 -6.78
CA ASP A 33 -7.15 -5.49 -5.50
C ASP A 33 -8.58 -5.01 -5.35
N PRO A 34 -9.35 -5.49 -4.37
CA PRO A 34 -10.69 -4.96 -4.15
C PRO A 34 -10.65 -3.44 -3.87
N LEU A 35 -9.53 -2.91 -3.38
CA LEU A 35 -9.33 -1.50 -3.04
C LEU A 35 -8.81 -0.65 -4.21
N TYR A 36 -7.96 -1.22 -5.08
CA TYR A 36 -7.23 -0.48 -6.11
C TYR A 36 -7.71 -0.79 -7.53
N GLN A 37 -8.38 0.19 -8.13
CA GLN A 37 -9.00 0.09 -9.46
C GLN A 37 -8.40 1.13 -10.39
N GLN A 38 -7.71 0.70 -11.45
CA GLN A 38 -7.18 1.57 -12.51
C GLN A 38 -6.37 2.78 -12.00
N GLY A 39 -5.47 2.59 -11.03
CA GLY A 39 -4.69 3.72 -10.48
C GLY A 39 -5.34 4.42 -9.29
N LYS A 40 -6.52 3.97 -8.85
CA LYS A 40 -7.34 4.72 -7.89
C LYS A 40 -7.79 3.89 -6.70
N ILE A 41 -7.87 4.57 -5.55
CA ILE A 41 -8.53 4.09 -4.32
C ILE A 41 -9.59 5.11 -3.96
N LEU A 42 -10.87 4.71 -3.86
CA LEU A 42 -11.97 5.62 -3.50
C LEU A 42 -11.99 6.91 -4.36
N GLY A 43 -11.73 6.76 -5.67
CA GLY A 43 -11.71 7.86 -6.65
C GLY A 43 -10.44 8.74 -6.63
N ARG A 44 -9.46 8.44 -5.78
CA ARG A 44 -8.20 9.19 -5.63
C ARG A 44 -7.06 8.46 -6.31
N ASN A 45 -6.16 9.20 -6.96
CA ASN A 45 -4.99 8.60 -7.60
C ASN A 45 -3.93 8.22 -6.56
N PHE A 46 -3.37 7.02 -6.71
CA PHE A 46 -2.27 6.50 -5.92
C PHE A 46 -1.24 5.85 -6.83
N ASN A 47 0.03 6.05 -6.51
CA ASN A 47 1.12 5.28 -7.09
C ASN A 47 1.37 4.01 -6.27
N VAL A 48 1.60 2.89 -6.96
CA VAL A 48 2.10 1.68 -6.31
C VAL A 48 3.58 1.88 -6.01
N ILE A 49 3.97 1.82 -4.73
CA ILE A 49 5.36 2.01 -4.30
C ILE A 49 6.09 0.68 -4.08
N TYR A 50 5.37 -0.37 -3.71
CA TYR A 50 5.88 -1.74 -3.65
C TYR A 50 4.74 -2.75 -3.78
N GLN A 51 5.06 -3.94 -4.27
CA GLN A 51 4.18 -5.11 -4.25
C GLN A 51 5.02 -6.38 -4.18
N TYR A 52 4.69 -7.31 -3.28
CA TYR A 52 5.38 -8.60 -3.19
C TYR A 52 4.52 -9.65 -2.48
N PHE A 53 4.81 -10.90 -2.79
CA PHE A 53 4.24 -12.06 -2.12
C PHE A 53 5.23 -12.65 -1.13
N SER A 54 4.73 -13.18 -0.03
CA SER A 54 5.50 -13.98 0.92
C SER A 54 4.66 -15.12 1.47
N GLU A 55 5.32 -16.19 1.91
CA GLU A 55 4.69 -17.27 2.64
C GLU A 55 4.73 -16.94 4.15
N GLU A 56 3.62 -17.12 4.85
CA GLU A 56 3.56 -17.07 6.32
C GLU A 56 3.92 -18.42 6.94
N GLU A 57 4.18 -18.43 8.26
CA GLU A 57 4.63 -19.59 9.05
C GLU A 57 3.77 -20.87 8.91
N ASN A 58 2.55 -20.77 8.38
CA ASN A 58 1.61 -21.89 8.18
C ASN A 58 1.44 -22.32 6.71
N GLY A 59 2.35 -21.92 5.81
CA GLY A 59 2.24 -22.23 4.38
C GLY A 59 1.21 -21.38 3.63
N LYS A 60 0.80 -20.26 4.25
CA LYS A 60 -0.24 -19.36 3.77
C LYS A 60 0.39 -18.27 2.90
N MET A 61 -0.08 -18.08 1.67
CA MET A 61 0.45 -17.00 0.82
C MET A 61 -0.20 -15.66 1.19
N VAL A 62 0.64 -14.63 1.36
CA VAL A 62 0.18 -13.27 1.64
C VAL A 62 0.70 -12.32 0.58
N PHE A 63 -0.17 -11.43 0.13
CA PHE A 63 0.19 -10.37 -0.81
C PHE A 63 0.25 -9.04 -0.10
N ASN A 64 1.41 -8.38 -0.16
CA ASN A 64 1.64 -7.08 0.44
C ASN A 64 1.73 -6.02 -0.66
N ARG A 65 1.01 -4.91 -0.48
CA ARG A 65 1.03 -3.77 -1.41
C ARG A 65 1.06 -2.45 -0.64
N GLY A 66 1.85 -1.52 -1.14
CA GLY A 66 1.91 -0.14 -0.65
C GLY A 66 1.48 0.83 -1.74
N TYR A 67 0.63 1.78 -1.34
CA TYR A 67 0.07 2.82 -2.19
C TYR A 67 0.41 4.19 -1.63
N LEU A 68 0.99 5.06 -2.45
CA LEU A 68 1.30 6.45 -2.08
C LEU A 68 0.41 7.42 -2.83
N TYR A 69 -0.28 8.30 -2.09
CA TYR A 69 -1.13 9.33 -2.66
C TYR A 69 -0.31 10.35 -3.46
N GLU A 70 -0.72 10.62 -4.71
CA GLU A 70 0.13 11.34 -5.65
C GLU A 70 0.11 12.86 -5.49
N LYS A 71 -0.98 13.40 -4.96
CA LYS A 71 -1.24 14.83 -5.07
C LYS A 71 -0.41 15.62 -4.07
N VAL A 72 0.22 16.68 -4.58
CA VAL A 72 0.98 17.64 -3.77
C VAL A 72 0.13 18.87 -3.46
N TYR A 73 0.11 19.29 -2.20
CA TYR A 73 -0.62 20.46 -1.75
C TYR A 73 0.30 21.53 -1.18
N SER A 74 0.05 22.79 -1.55
CA SER A 74 0.66 23.96 -0.90
C SER A 74 0.17 24.12 0.54
N ASP A 75 -1.14 23.99 0.75
CA ASP A 75 -1.74 23.89 2.08
C ASP A 75 -1.63 22.47 2.61
N LYS A 76 -0.74 22.29 3.59
CA LYS A 76 -0.46 20.99 4.22
C LYS A 76 -1.66 20.40 4.96
N ASN A 77 -2.62 21.20 5.41
CA ASN A 77 -3.81 20.68 6.08
C ASN A 77 -4.72 19.89 5.13
N LYS A 78 -4.60 20.11 3.81
CA LYS A 78 -5.38 19.34 2.82
C LYS A 78 -5.08 17.85 2.88
N TYR A 79 -3.86 17.44 3.26
CA TYR A 79 -3.56 16.02 3.46
C TYR A 79 -4.35 15.40 4.60
N ILE A 80 -4.62 16.16 5.68
CA ILE A 80 -5.45 15.70 6.79
C ILE A 80 -6.90 15.53 6.31
N SER A 81 -7.41 16.48 5.52
CA SER A 81 -8.73 16.35 4.91
C SER A 81 -8.83 15.13 3.98
N GLU A 82 -7.79 14.83 3.18
CA GLU A 82 -7.77 13.63 2.33
C GLU A 82 -7.72 12.34 3.15
N TYR A 83 -6.93 12.30 4.23
CA TYR A 83 -6.91 11.18 5.17
C TYR A 83 -8.30 10.92 5.75
N GLU A 84 -9.00 11.94 6.22
CA GLU A 84 -10.35 11.78 6.79
C GLU A 84 -11.38 11.33 5.74
N LEU A 85 -11.26 11.80 4.49
CA LEU A 85 -12.13 11.35 3.40
C LEU A 85 -11.88 9.89 3.02
N LEU A 86 -10.61 9.47 2.96
CA LEU A 86 -10.23 8.08 2.72
C LEU A 86 -10.71 7.19 3.87
N LYS A 87 -10.46 7.59 5.12
CA LYS A 87 -10.94 6.89 6.31
C LYS A 87 -12.44 6.73 6.28
N LYS A 88 -13.20 7.78 5.97
CA LYS A 88 -14.67 7.71 5.85
C LYS A 88 -15.12 6.71 4.78
N GLY A 89 -14.44 6.67 3.64
CA GLY A 89 -14.73 5.68 2.60
C GLY A 89 -14.42 4.25 3.05
N LEU A 90 -13.26 4.03 3.66
CA LEU A 90 -12.90 2.72 4.24
C LEU A 90 -13.87 2.29 5.35
N VAL A 91 -14.36 3.23 6.17
CA VAL A 91 -15.38 2.94 7.18
C VAL A 91 -16.69 2.49 6.57
N LYS A 92 -17.07 3.06 5.42
CA LYS A 92 -18.30 2.69 4.71
C LYS A 92 -18.20 1.26 4.16
N GLU A 93 -17.05 0.87 3.63
CA GLU A 93 -16.86 -0.43 2.98
C GLU A 93 -16.49 -1.56 3.97
N TYR A 94 -15.68 -1.26 5.00
CA TYR A 94 -15.08 -2.27 5.90
C TYR A 94 -15.48 -2.11 7.37
N GLY A 95 -16.35 -1.14 7.70
CA GLY A 95 -16.75 -0.86 9.08
C GLY A 95 -15.72 -0.06 9.88
N LYS A 96 -15.91 0.03 11.20
CA LYS A 96 -15.01 0.83 12.05
C LYS A 96 -13.59 0.20 12.09
N PRO A 97 -12.53 1.01 12.01
CA PRO A 97 -11.17 0.50 12.20
C PRO A 97 -11.00 -0.08 13.61
N ILE A 98 -10.18 -1.13 13.72
CA ILE A 98 -9.80 -1.72 15.02
C ILE A 98 -8.82 -0.83 15.79
N LEU A 99 -8.16 0.09 15.10
CA LEU A 99 -7.26 1.10 15.64
C LEU A 99 -7.49 2.39 14.87
N ASP A 100 -7.79 3.49 15.55
CA ASP A 100 -7.84 4.84 14.98
C ASP A 100 -7.19 5.78 15.99
N LYS A 101 -5.99 6.27 15.68
CA LYS A 101 -5.23 7.11 16.60
C LYS A 101 -4.53 8.27 15.91
N GLN A 102 -4.41 9.32 16.70
CA GLN A 102 -3.61 10.51 16.41
C GLN A 102 -2.42 10.51 17.37
N GLU A 103 -1.22 10.29 16.85
CA GLU A 103 0.00 10.25 17.64
C GLU A 103 0.75 11.56 17.57
N TRP A 104 1.04 12.12 18.73
CA TRP A 104 1.81 13.35 18.89
C TRP A 104 3.13 13.05 19.56
N LYS A 105 4.24 13.51 18.97
CA LYS A 105 5.56 13.41 19.60
C LYS A 105 5.75 14.44 20.73
N ASP A 106 5.07 15.57 20.62
CA ASP A 106 5.04 16.63 21.63
C ASP A 106 3.75 17.46 21.49
N ASP A 107 3.55 18.39 22.43
CA ASP A 107 2.32 19.17 22.54
C ASP A 107 2.37 20.50 21.78
N GLY A 108 3.51 20.86 21.17
CA GLY A 108 3.79 22.22 20.69
C GLY A 108 2.85 22.72 19.60
N TYR A 109 2.19 21.81 18.88
CA TYR A 109 1.22 22.15 17.83
C TYR A 109 -0.22 21.66 18.14
N LYS A 110 -0.44 20.95 19.26
CA LYS A 110 -1.74 20.30 19.55
C LYS A 110 -2.90 21.29 19.54
N GLY A 111 -2.73 22.45 20.18
CA GLY A 111 -3.74 23.51 20.24
C GLY A 111 -3.89 24.33 18.95
N MET A 112 -2.98 24.18 17.97
CA MET A 112 -2.88 25.04 16.79
C MET A 112 -3.34 24.29 15.54
N LYS A 113 -4.65 24.03 15.40
CA LYS A 113 -5.22 23.26 14.27
C LYS A 113 -4.76 23.75 12.89
N ALA A 114 -4.61 25.06 12.70
CA ALA A 114 -4.11 25.64 11.46
C ALA A 114 -2.68 25.18 11.09
N LEU A 115 -1.90 24.71 12.06
CA LEU A 115 -0.52 24.24 11.89
C LEU A 115 -0.39 22.70 11.90
N TRP A 116 -1.48 21.95 11.95
CA TRP A 116 -1.41 20.49 12.06
C TRP A 116 -0.73 19.85 10.86
N GLY A 117 -1.02 20.28 9.62
CA GLY A 117 -0.32 19.79 8.44
C GLY A 117 1.18 20.13 8.46
N HIS A 118 1.55 21.27 9.07
CA HIS A 118 2.96 21.59 9.31
C HIS A 118 3.58 20.62 10.33
N ALA A 119 2.87 20.31 11.42
CA ALA A 119 3.29 19.33 12.42
C ALA A 119 3.46 17.93 11.81
N VAL A 120 2.55 17.51 10.93
CA VAL A 120 2.69 16.26 10.14
C VAL A 120 3.99 16.31 9.35
N SER A 121 4.23 17.37 8.57
CA SER A 121 5.45 17.47 7.74
C SER A 121 6.76 17.42 8.55
N LYS A 122 6.73 17.84 9.82
CA LYS A 122 7.87 17.75 10.75
C LYS A 122 7.96 16.39 11.48
N GLY A 123 7.06 15.45 11.17
CA GLY A 123 6.97 14.16 11.83
C GLY A 123 6.58 14.26 13.30
N LYS A 124 5.86 15.32 13.69
CA LYS A 124 5.38 15.56 15.06
C LYS A 124 3.97 15.04 15.30
N LEU A 125 3.21 14.89 14.22
CA LEU A 125 1.84 14.40 14.20
C LEU A 125 1.73 13.27 13.17
N THR A 126 1.19 12.13 13.59
CA THR A 126 0.86 11.00 12.73
C THR A 126 -0.60 10.61 12.93
N PHE A 127 -1.28 10.27 11.84
CA PHE A 127 -2.59 9.63 11.89
C PHE A 127 -2.44 8.19 11.42
N LEU A 128 -3.09 7.26 12.14
CA LEU A 128 -3.06 5.84 11.81
C LEU A 128 -4.45 5.25 12.01
N SER A 129 -4.96 4.59 10.98
CA SER A 129 -6.16 3.78 11.06
C SER A 129 -5.91 2.39 10.49
N THR A 130 -6.37 1.34 11.18
CA THR A 130 -6.16 -0.05 10.77
C THR A 130 -7.47 -0.81 10.76
N TRP A 131 -7.69 -1.60 9.70
CA TRP A 131 -8.77 -2.57 9.57
C TRP A 131 -8.18 -3.96 9.47
N LYS A 132 -8.83 -4.92 10.11
CA LYS A 132 -8.57 -6.34 9.92
C LYS A 132 -9.88 -7.01 9.58
N THR A 133 -9.97 -7.56 8.39
CA THR A 133 -11.06 -8.46 8.01
C THR A 133 -10.55 -9.90 7.99
N GLU A 134 -11.42 -10.83 7.64
CA GLU A 134 -11.05 -12.25 7.47
C GLU A 134 -9.95 -12.41 6.41
N ASN A 135 -10.01 -11.65 5.32
CA ASN A 135 -9.17 -11.87 4.13
C ASN A 135 -8.20 -10.71 3.84
N LEU A 136 -8.33 -9.57 4.52
CA LEU A 136 -7.59 -8.35 4.19
C LEU A 136 -7.29 -7.50 5.42
N ASP A 137 -6.02 -7.16 5.60
CA ASP A 137 -5.59 -6.11 6.50
C ASP A 137 -5.31 -4.83 5.71
N ILE A 138 -5.80 -3.70 6.23
CA ILE A 138 -5.64 -2.37 5.63
C ILE A 138 -5.08 -1.44 6.69
N GLU A 139 -4.02 -0.73 6.36
CA GLU A 139 -3.49 0.38 7.14
C GLU A 139 -3.55 1.67 6.31
N LEU A 140 -4.22 2.68 6.85
CA LEU A 140 -4.20 4.05 6.31
C LEU A 140 -3.35 4.91 7.24
N SER A 141 -2.29 5.51 6.70
CA SER A 141 -1.37 6.33 7.47
C SER A 141 -1.17 7.71 6.85
N LEU A 142 -1.06 8.72 7.71
CA LEU A 142 -0.63 10.07 7.35
C LEU A 142 0.50 10.47 8.29
N TYR A 143 1.70 10.60 7.75
CA TYR A 143 2.89 10.96 8.52
C TYR A 143 3.79 11.90 7.71
N GLY A 144 4.85 12.39 8.32
CA GLY A 144 5.84 13.17 7.59
C GLY A 144 7.27 12.97 8.08
N LYS A 145 8.19 13.23 7.17
CA LYS A 145 9.62 13.12 7.34
C LYS A 145 10.29 14.16 6.44
N ASP A 146 11.31 14.85 6.94
CA ASP A 146 12.08 15.84 6.17
C ASP A 146 11.21 16.88 5.45
N TYR A 147 10.19 17.40 6.14
CA TYR A 147 9.22 18.39 5.62
C TYR A 147 8.30 17.90 4.49
N ARG A 148 8.36 16.61 4.16
CA ARG A 148 7.45 15.93 3.23
C ARG A 148 6.36 15.20 4.00
N ILE A 149 5.19 15.11 3.38
CA ILE A 149 4.01 14.42 3.92
C ILE A 149 3.73 13.20 3.05
N TYR A 150 3.48 12.08 3.71
CA TYR A 150 3.17 10.80 3.11
C TYR A 150 1.77 10.40 3.56
N LEU A 151 0.87 10.24 2.58
CA LEU A 151 -0.46 9.68 2.78
C LEU A 151 -0.47 8.34 2.05
N GLU A 152 -0.47 7.26 2.83
CA GLU A 152 -0.24 5.92 2.32
C GLU A 152 -1.34 4.96 2.74
N ILE A 153 -1.57 3.97 1.89
CA ILE A 153 -2.38 2.80 2.22
C ILE A 153 -1.51 1.56 2.03
N HIS A 154 -1.43 0.72 3.05
CA HIS A 154 -0.76 -0.56 3.00
C HIS A 154 -1.81 -1.65 3.14
N THR A 155 -1.74 -2.68 2.30
CA THR A 155 -2.66 -3.80 2.33
C THR A 155 -1.90 -5.11 2.44
N LYS A 156 -2.44 -6.04 3.22
CA LYS A 156 -1.94 -7.42 3.31
C LYS A 156 -3.10 -8.39 3.16
N THR A 157 -3.08 -9.22 2.11
CA THR A 157 -4.08 -10.29 1.95
C THR A 157 -3.79 -11.46 2.89
N LYS A 158 -4.84 -12.17 3.26
CA LYS A 158 -4.81 -13.39 4.06
C LYS A 158 -5.52 -14.49 3.29
N GLU A 159 -4.87 -15.12 2.31
CA GLU A 159 -5.45 -16.26 1.56
C GLU A 159 -5.39 -17.57 2.32
#